data_AF-A0A1W9VI34-F1
#
_entry.id   AF-A0A1W9VI34-F1
#
_cell.length_a   1.000
_cell.length_b   1.000
_cell.length_c   1.000
_cell.angle_alpha   90.00
_cell.angle_beta   90.00
_cell.angle_gamma   90.00
#
_symmetry.space_group_name_H-M   'P 1'
#
loop_
_entity.id
_entity.type
_entity.pdbx_description
1 polymer ?
#
loop_
_entity_poly.entity_id
_entity_poly.type
_entity_poly.pdbx_seq_one_letter_code
_entity_poly.pdbx_strand_id
1 'polypeptide(L)'
;MNLNRSNLSMNRKKSIVKEFDRDFDNYSDFILFNNINNLGLILQKDPSEIKEGLNIDISLPVDPSPYDTFVTKLDGVIKLKTLKLYNELFTMNKVDSRSQLIEDLKVLLLYVDGLQFMQYSYPFFGAGNLPEYPAAKDSYIPDDEYFVLGDNRYNSLDSRMGESYFTYPLVEDSSLLAESIFVNWEPHTINSKYIRGRVRFIVTPFSRLKAFF
;
A
#
# COMPACT_ATOMS: atom_id res chain seq x y z
N MET A 1 -25.89 3.77 -14.25
CA MET A 1 -26.25 2.51 -14.93
C MET A 1 -26.07 1.38 -13.92
N ASN A 2 -27.16 0.88 -13.32
CA ASN A 2 -27.11 -0.20 -12.32
C ASN A 2 -26.91 -1.54 -13.04
N LEU A 3 -25.68 -2.05 -13.06
CA LEU A 3 -25.40 -3.41 -13.52
C LEU A 3 -25.98 -4.40 -12.51
N ASN A 4 -27.13 -4.99 -12.86
CA ASN A 4 -27.75 -6.05 -12.07
C ASN A 4 -26.88 -7.33 -12.19
N ARG A 5 -25.96 -7.50 -11.23
CA ARG A 5 -24.93 -8.57 -11.23
C ARG A 5 -25.50 -10.00 -11.24
N SER A 6 -26.79 -10.18 -10.97
CA SER A 6 -27.48 -11.47 -10.89
C SER A 6 -27.86 -12.09 -12.24
N ASN A 7 -27.88 -11.34 -13.35
CA ASN A 7 -28.38 -11.82 -14.65
C ASN A 7 -27.30 -12.17 -15.68
N LEU A 8 -26.04 -12.33 -15.29
CA LEU A 8 -24.99 -12.77 -16.21
C LEU A 8 -25.18 -14.25 -16.57
N SER A 9 -25.30 -14.54 -17.88
CA SER A 9 -25.34 -15.91 -18.38
C SER A 9 -24.09 -16.68 -17.97
N MET A 10 -24.19 -18.00 -17.78
CA MET A 10 -23.07 -18.83 -17.36
C MET A 10 -21.87 -18.73 -18.32
N ASN A 11 -22.14 -18.57 -19.62
CA ASN A 11 -21.11 -18.35 -20.64
C ASN A 11 -20.42 -17.01 -20.47
N ARG A 12 -21.16 -15.95 -20.13
CA ARG A 12 -20.55 -14.64 -19.87
C ARG A 12 -19.72 -14.65 -18.59
N LYS A 13 -20.15 -15.34 -17.54
CA LYS A 13 -19.36 -15.55 -16.32
C LYS A 13 -18.04 -16.27 -16.61
N LYS A 14 -18.08 -17.36 -17.38
CA LYS A 14 -16.87 -18.09 -17.80
C LYS A 14 -15.92 -17.24 -18.65
N SER A 15 -16.46 -16.43 -19.56
CA SER A 15 -15.67 -15.49 -20.37
C SER A 15 -14.97 -14.45 -19.50
N ILE A 16 -15.67 -13.88 -18.52
CA ILE A 16 -15.10 -12.90 -17.58
C ILE A 16 -13.98 -13.52 -16.75
N VAL A 17 -14.18 -14.74 -16.22
CA VAL A 17 -13.12 -15.46 -15.48
C VAL A 17 -11.90 -15.69 -16.38
N LYS A 18 -12.11 -16.17 -17.62
CA LYS A 18 -11.00 -16.40 -18.54
C LYS A 18 -10.26 -15.13 -18.96
N GLU A 19 -10.99 -14.03 -19.16
CA GLU A 19 -10.39 -12.71 -19.42
C GLU A 19 -9.58 -12.24 -18.20
N PHE A 20 -10.12 -12.39 -16.99
CA PHE A 20 -9.43 -12.07 -15.75
C PHE A 20 -8.16 -12.91 -15.56
N ASP A 21 -8.24 -14.23 -15.73
CA ASP A 21 -7.10 -15.14 -15.58
C ASP A 21 -5.96 -14.74 -16.56
N ARG A 22 -6.30 -14.46 -17.82
CA ARG A 22 -5.32 -14.02 -18.82
C ARG A 22 -4.71 -12.67 -18.46
N ASP A 23 -5.52 -11.71 -18.03
CA ASP A 23 -5.05 -10.38 -17.68
C ASP A 23 -4.17 -10.43 -16.40
N PHE A 24 -4.50 -11.33 -15.47
CA PHE A 24 -3.69 -11.65 -14.30
C PHE A 24 -2.35 -12.29 -14.66
N ASP A 25 -2.35 -13.27 -15.58
CA ASP A 25 -1.13 -13.90 -16.07
C ASP A 25 -0.19 -12.86 -16.73
N ASN A 26 -0.73 -12.01 -17.60
CA ASN A 26 0.03 -10.93 -18.25
C ASN A 26 0.63 -9.95 -17.23
N TYR A 27 -0.12 -9.58 -16.19
CA TYR A 27 0.37 -8.74 -15.11
C TYR A 27 1.49 -9.45 -14.32
N SER A 28 1.31 -10.72 -13.98
CA SER A 28 2.33 -11.52 -13.28
C SER A 28 3.64 -11.63 -14.06
N ASP A 29 3.55 -11.80 -15.38
CA ASP A 29 4.71 -11.87 -16.27
C ASP A 29 5.46 -10.53 -16.34
N PHE A 30 4.71 -9.42 -16.43
CA PHE A 30 5.30 -8.08 -16.42
C PHE A 30 6.04 -7.79 -15.11
N ILE A 31 5.44 -8.12 -13.97
CA ILE A 31 6.04 -7.95 -12.64
C ILE A 31 7.28 -8.81 -12.47
N LEU A 32 7.22 -10.07 -12.89
CA LEU A 32 8.38 -10.96 -12.89
C LEU A 32 9.52 -10.40 -13.72
N PHE A 33 9.23 -9.93 -14.94
CA PHE A 33 10.21 -9.31 -15.82
C PHE A 33 10.83 -8.05 -15.19
N ASN A 34 10.01 -7.17 -14.60
CA ASN A 34 10.50 -5.96 -13.95
C ASN A 34 11.42 -6.26 -12.76
N ASN A 35 11.03 -7.21 -11.91
CA ASN A 35 11.84 -7.64 -10.76
C ASN A 35 13.15 -8.31 -11.21
N ILE A 36 13.13 -9.13 -12.25
CA ILE A 36 14.35 -9.72 -12.84
C ILE A 36 15.28 -8.63 -13.40
N ASN A 37 14.74 -7.59 -14.05
CA ASN A 37 15.56 -6.48 -14.54
C ASN A 37 16.17 -5.67 -13.39
N ASN A 38 15.41 -5.38 -12.34
CA ASN A 38 15.90 -4.71 -11.14
C ASN A 38 17.03 -5.54 -10.48
N LEU A 39 16.83 -6.85 -10.36
CA LEU A 39 17.89 -7.79 -9.96
C LEU A 39 19.11 -7.68 -10.86
N GLY A 40 18.95 -7.67 -12.18
CA GLY A 40 20.03 -7.48 -13.14
C GLY A 40 20.84 -6.20 -12.90
N LEU A 41 20.19 -5.12 -12.48
CA LEU A 41 20.84 -3.86 -12.10
C LEU A 41 21.57 -3.96 -10.76
N ILE A 42 20.97 -4.64 -9.77
CA ILE A 42 21.58 -4.87 -8.46
C ILE A 42 22.83 -5.74 -8.59
N LEU A 43 22.80 -6.77 -9.45
CA LEU A 43 23.93 -7.64 -9.74
C LEU A 43 25.13 -6.93 -10.37
N GLN A 44 24.90 -5.78 -11.00
CA GLN A 44 25.95 -4.95 -11.59
C GLN A 44 26.59 -3.99 -10.58
N LYS A 45 26.03 -3.88 -9.37
CA LYS A 45 26.58 -3.04 -8.29
C LYS A 45 27.75 -3.71 -7.58
N ASP A 46 28.57 -2.90 -6.92
CA ASP A 46 29.68 -3.39 -6.11
C ASP A 46 29.16 -4.33 -5.01
N PRO A 47 29.74 -5.53 -4.82
CA PRO A 47 29.35 -6.46 -3.76
C PRO A 47 29.36 -5.86 -2.34
N SER A 48 30.15 -4.82 -2.09
CA SER A 48 30.13 -4.07 -0.83
C SER A 48 28.86 -3.21 -0.66
N GLU A 49 28.39 -2.53 -1.72
CA GLU A 49 27.10 -1.81 -1.74
C GLU A 49 25.92 -2.76 -1.52
N ILE A 50 26.00 -3.96 -2.09
CA ILE A 50 24.98 -4.99 -1.89
C ILE A 50 24.96 -5.42 -0.42
N LYS A 51 26.11 -5.72 0.19
CA LYS A 51 26.19 -6.14 1.59
C LYS A 51 25.66 -5.09 2.57
N GLU A 52 25.91 -3.81 2.33
CA GLU A 52 25.34 -2.73 3.14
C GLU A 52 23.82 -2.64 2.94
N GLY A 53 23.33 -2.76 1.71
CA GLY A 53 21.89 -2.76 1.40
C GLY A 53 21.11 -3.98 1.88
N LEU A 54 21.79 -5.08 2.21
CA LEU A 54 21.21 -6.31 2.75
C LEU A 54 21.09 -6.31 4.28
N ASN A 55 21.64 -5.32 4.96
CA ASN A 55 21.59 -5.24 6.42
C ASN A 55 20.19 -4.76 6.85
N ILE A 56 19.28 -5.70 7.09
CA ILE A 56 17.92 -5.38 7.54
C ILE A 56 17.98 -5.00 9.02
N ASP A 57 17.93 -3.70 9.31
CA ASP A 57 17.67 -3.21 10.65
C ASP A 57 16.15 -3.11 10.89
N ILE A 58 15.63 -3.91 11.82
CA ILE A 58 14.23 -3.87 12.27
C ILE A 58 14.17 -3.28 13.69
N SER A 59 15.16 -2.48 14.07
CA SER A 59 15.14 -1.74 15.32
C SER A 59 13.95 -0.78 15.31
N LEU A 60 13.18 -0.82 16.39
CA LEU A 60 12.11 0.15 16.59
C LEU A 60 12.74 1.46 17.11
N PRO A 61 12.16 2.62 16.76
CA PRO A 61 12.58 3.87 17.37
C PRO A 61 12.34 3.85 18.89
N VAL A 62 13.03 4.75 19.61
CA VAL A 62 12.84 4.90 21.05
C VAL A 62 11.41 5.41 21.30
N ASP A 63 10.61 4.60 22.01
CA ASP A 63 9.19 4.86 22.29
C ASP A 63 8.32 4.93 21.01
N PRO A 64 8.19 3.80 20.28
CA PRO A 64 7.57 3.79 18.95
C PRO A 64 6.07 3.99 19.05
N SER A 65 5.51 4.84 18.17
CA SER A 65 4.06 4.91 18.00
C SER A 65 3.51 3.59 17.42
N PRO A 66 2.20 3.34 17.49
CA PRO A 66 1.57 2.23 16.78
C PRO A 66 1.83 2.28 15.27
N TYR A 67 1.90 3.49 14.69
CA TYR A 67 2.23 3.69 13.28
C TYR A 67 3.67 3.26 13.00
N ASP A 68 4.64 3.74 13.77
CA ASP A 68 6.07 3.38 13.63
C ASP A 68 6.26 1.87 13.72
N THR A 69 5.63 1.26 14.74
CA THR A 69 5.67 -0.19 14.94
C THR A 69 5.13 -0.95 13.72
N PHE A 70 4.05 -0.45 13.11
CA PHE A 70 3.47 -1.05 11.92
C PHE A 70 4.38 -0.91 10.71
N VAL A 71 4.85 0.30 10.40
CA VAL A 71 5.66 0.55 9.20
C VAL A 71 7.02 -0.15 9.27
N THR A 72 7.68 -0.17 10.44
CA THR A 72 8.95 -0.91 10.61
C THR A 72 8.77 -2.42 10.41
N LYS A 73 7.68 -3.00 10.93
CA LYS A 73 7.38 -4.42 10.71
C LYS A 73 7.09 -4.72 9.24
N LEU A 74 6.36 -3.84 8.59
CA LEU A 74 6.00 -4.00 7.18
C LEU A 74 7.23 -3.89 6.29
N ASP A 75 8.09 -2.89 6.51
CA ASP A 75 9.39 -2.75 5.86
C ASP A 75 10.24 -4.02 6.01
N GLY A 76 10.38 -4.53 7.24
CA GLY A 76 11.10 -5.78 7.50
C GLY A 76 10.52 -6.99 6.77
N VAL A 77 9.19 -7.10 6.66
CA VAL A 77 8.53 -8.17 5.89
C VAL A 77 8.82 -8.03 4.40
N ILE A 78 8.74 -6.82 3.84
CA ILE A 78 9.04 -6.57 2.42
C ILE A 78 10.48 -6.95 2.12
N LYS A 79 11.45 -6.39 2.87
CA LYS A 79 12.87 -6.70 2.74
C LYS A 79 13.15 -8.20 2.84
N LEU A 80 12.63 -8.87 3.88
CA LEU A 80 12.84 -10.31 4.07
C LEU A 80 12.32 -11.15 2.90
N LYS A 81 11.16 -10.78 2.34
CA LYS A 81 10.57 -11.48 1.20
C LYS A 81 11.41 -11.26 -0.07
N THR A 82 11.85 -10.03 -0.31
CA THR A 82 12.76 -9.69 -1.41
C THR A 82 14.09 -10.45 -1.29
N LEU A 83 14.66 -10.56 -0.09
CA LEU A 83 15.91 -11.32 0.12
C LEU A 83 15.76 -12.82 -0.13
N LYS A 84 14.66 -13.42 0.33
CA LYS A 84 14.39 -14.84 0.08
C LYS A 84 14.32 -15.13 -1.41
N LEU A 85 13.60 -14.28 -2.14
CA LEU A 85 13.52 -14.34 -3.59
C LEU A 85 14.91 -14.25 -4.24
N TYR A 86 15.71 -13.26 -3.85
CA TYR A 86 17.05 -13.07 -4.40
C TYR A 86 17.91 -14.32 -4.15
N ASN A 87 17.91 -14.84 -2.92
CA ASN A 87 18.65 -16.04 -2.56
C ASN A 87 18.23 -17.29 -3.35
N GLU A 88 16.92 -17.48 -3.60
CA GLU A 88 16.43 -18.56 -4.45
C GLU A 88 16.93 -18.42 -5.89
N LEU A 89 16.92 -17.22 -6.46
CA LEU A 89 17.46 -16.97 -7.79
C LEU A 89 18.97 -17.19 -7.87
N PHE A 90 19.73 -16.78 -6.85
CA PHE A 90 21.18 -16.97 -6.78
C PHE A 90 21.60 -18.43 -6.64
N THR A 91 20.87 -19.21 -5.85
CA THR A 91 21.17 -20.64 -5.65
C THR A 91 20.86 -21.47 -6.90
N MET A 92 20.02 -20.95 -7.79
CA MET A 92 19.77 -21.53 -9.10
C MET A 92 20.80 -21.01 -10.11
N ASN A 93 21.91 -21.74 -10.22
CA ASN A 93 22.98 -21.49 -11.20
C ASN A 93 22.52 -21.41 -12.68
N LYS A 94 21.26 -21.74 -12.99
CA LYS A 94 20.53 -21.40 -14.22
C LYS A 94 19.05 -21.22 -13.87
N VAL A 95 18.41 -20.18 -14.40
CA VAL A 95 16.94 -20.07 -14.49
C VAL A 95 16.49 -21.10 -15.51
N ASP A 96 16.45 -22.36 -15.10
CA ASP A 96 15.94 -23.43 -15.94
C ASP A 96 14.42 -23.34 -15.97
N SER A 97 13.87 -23.58 -17.16
CA SER A 97 12.48 -23.44 -17.61
C SER A 97 11.45 -24.33 -16.86
N ARG A 98 11.55 -24.44 -15.54
CA ARG A 98 10.61 -25.15 -14.68
C ARG A 98 9.40 -24.26 -14.46
N SER A 99 8.37 -24.49 -15.26
CA SER A 99 7.05 -23.86 -15.17
C SER A 99 6.57 -23.68 -13.73
N GLN A 100 6.75 -24.69 -12.86
CA GLN A 100 6.34 -24.64 -11.46
C GLN A 100 7.08 -23.59 -10.62
N LEU A 101 8.38 -23.41 -10.82
CA LEU A 101 9.17 -22.41 -10.10
C LEU A 101 8.82 -21.01 -10.59
N ILE A 102 8.69 -20.82 -11.89
CA ILE A 102 8.23 -19.56 -12.46
C ILE A 102 6.84 -19.23 -11.90
N GLU A 103 5.98 -20.23 -11.73
CA GLU A 103 4.64 -20.07 -11.15
C GLU A 103 4.70 -19.74 -9.65
N ASP A 104 5.55 -20.40 -8.86
CA ASP A 104 5.78 -20.08 -7.45
C ASP A 104 6.40 -18.69 -7.26
N LEU A 105 7.36 -18.32 -8.12
CA LEU A 105 7.96 -16.99 -8.18
C LEU A 105 6.93 -15.95 -8.59
N LYS A 106 6.08 -16.23 -9.58
CA LYS A 106 4.97 -15.36 -9.98
C LYS A 106 3.99 -15.17 -8.83
N VAL A 107 3.60 -16.22 -8.13
CA VAL A 107 2.67 -16.12 -6.98
C VAL A 107 3.29 -15.35 -5.82
N LEU A 108 4.57 -15.57 -5.52
CA LEU A 108 5.30 -14.83 -4.48
C LEU A 108 5.49 -13.37 -4.88
N LEU A 109 5.87 -13.10 -6.12
CA LEU A 109 6.06 -11.75 -6.65
C LEU A 109 4.72 -11.03 -6.78
N LEU A 110 3.65 -11.66 -7.26
CA LEU A 110 2.30 -11.11 -7.19
C LEU A 110 1.85 -10.84 -5.75
N TYR A 111 2.37 -11.56 -4.76
CA TYR A 111 2.09 -11.28 -3.36
C TYR A 111 2.93 -10.10 -2.82
N VAL A 112 4.22 -10.04 -3.14
CA VAL A 112 5.15 -8.98 -2.71
C VAL A 112 4.93 -7.69 -3.49
N ASP A 113 4.93 -7.79 -4.81
CA ASP A 113 4.53 -6.73 -5.72
C ASP A 113 3.04 -6.44 -5.59
N GLY A 114 2.16 -7.41 -5.29
CA GLY A 114 0.77 -7.07 -4.92
C GLY A 114 0.66 -6.29 -3.62
N LEU A 115 1.54 -6.52 -2.64
CA LEU A 115 1.70 -5.67 -1.45
C LEU A 115 2.26 -4.28 -1.80
N GLN A 116 3.14 -4.18 -2.80
CA GLN A 116 3.62 -2.89 -3.34
C GLN A 116 2.56 -2.20 -4.23
N PHE A 117 1.80 -2.93 -5.05
CA PHE A 117 0.74 -2.45 -5.94
C PHE A 117 -0.55 -2.14 -5.17
N MET A 118 -0.68 -2.68 -3.96
CA MET A 118 -1.61 -2.17 -2.95
C MET A 118 -1.33 -0.69 -2.60
N GLN A 119 -0.17 -0.11 -2.95
CA GLN A 119 0.08 1.34 -2.89
C GLN A 119 -0.84 2.15 -3.82
N TYR A 120 -1.30 1.54 -4.92
CA TYR A 120 -2.20 2.18 -5.88
C TYR A 120 -3.67 1.78 -5.68
N SER A 121 -3.93 0.77 -4.83
CA SER A 121 -5.20 0.03 -4.85
C SER A 121 -5.88 -0.15 -3.50
N TYR A 122 -5.16 -0.06 -2.37
CA TYR A 122 -5.68 -0.49 -1.06
C TYR A 122 -5.61 0.57 0.04
N PRO A 123 -6.52 0.52 1.04
CA PRO A 123 -6.68 1.55 2.08
C PRO A 123 -5.47 1.70 3.01
N PHE A 124 -4.51 0.77 2.94
CA PHE A 124 -3.43 0.62 3.91
C PHE A 124 -2.41 1.76 3.88
N PHE A 125 -2.23 2.42 2.75
CA PHE A 125 -1.36 3.60 2.61
C PHE A 125 -2.10 4.79 1.99
N GLY A 126 -3.43 4.70 1.90
CA GLY A 126 -4.29 5.80 1.49
C GLY A 126 -4.63 6.71 2.66
N ALA A 127 -5.73 7.46 2.55
CA ALA A 127 -6.19 8.37 3.59
C ALA A 127 -6.52 7.67 4.94
N GLY A 128 -6.55 6.35 5.02
CA GLY A 128 -6.89 5.61 6.25
C GLY A 128 -5.77 5.55 7.30
N ASN A 129 -4.51 5.58 6.86
CA ASN A 129 -3.34 5.23 7.67
C ASN A 129 -2.23 6.29 7.51
N LEU A 130 -2.58 7.55 7.76
CA LEU A 130 -1.59 8.62 7.83
C LEU A 130 -0.68 8.46 9.06
N PRO A 131 0.53 9.06 9.05
CA PRO A 131 1.39 9.17 10.23
C PRO A 131 0.66 9.87 11.39
N GLU A 132 1.23 9.76 12.59
CA GLU A 132 0.71 10.42 13.77
C GLU A 132 0.56 11.94 13.55
N TYR A 133 -0.59 12.48 13.95
CA TYR A 133 -0.87 13.89 13.87
C TYR A 133 -1.64 14.38 15.11
N PRO A 134 -1.16 15.42 15.81
CA PRO A 134 0.13 16.10 15.61
C PRO A 134 1.32 15.16 15.87
N ALA A 135 2.39 15.26 15.07
CA ALA A 135 3.48 14.27 15.05
C ALA A 135 4.41 14.29 16.28
N ALA A 136 4.32 15.29 17.14
CA ALA A 136 5.19 15.42 18.30
C ALA A 136 4.59 14.73 19.53
N LYS A 137 5.45 14.09 20.33
CA LYS A 137 5.06 13.46 21.59
C LYS A 137 4.34 14.45 22.50
N ASP A 138 3.30 13.98 23.18
CA ASP A 138 2.44 14.78 24.06
C ASP A 138 1.84 16.02 23.39
N SER A 139 1.71 16.00 22.05
CA SER A 139 1.03 17.05 21.29
C SER A 139 -0.41 16.69 21.01
N TYR A 140 -1.27 17.68 21.13
CA TYR A 140 -2.72 17.54 20.96
C TYR A 140 -3.21 18.60 19.99
N ILE A 141 -4.36 18.33 19.37
CA ILE A 141 -5.08 19.33 18.58
C ILE A 141 -5.44 20.49 19.54
N PRO A 142 -5.12 21.76 19.20
CA PRO A 142 -5.46 22.92 20.03
C PRO A 142 -6.97 23.05 20.28
N ASP A 143 -7.34 23.72 21.38
CA ASP A 143 -8.74 23.84 21.83
C ASP A 143 -9.69 24.46 20.78
N ASP A 144 -9.19 25.35 19.92
CA ASP A 144 -9.96 26.03 18.88
C ASP A 144 -9.76 25.45 17.47
N GLU A 145 -9.17 24.25 17.38
CA GLU A 145 -8.86 23.56 16.14
C GLU A 145 -9.58 22.20 16.07
N TYR A 146 -9.94 21.77 14.87
CA TYR A 146 -10.64 20.51 14.65
C TYR A 146 -10.04 19.73 13.49
N PHE A 147 -9.79 18.44 13.71
CA PHE A 147 -9.44 17.51 12.64
C PHE A 147 -10.71 16.82 12.16
N VAL A 148 -11.16 17.14 10.95
CA VAL A 148 -12.45 16.70 10.43
C VAL A 148 -12.28 15.65 9.34
N LEU A 149 -13.15 14.64 9.35
CA LEU A 149 -13.11 13.52 8.42
C LEU A 149 -14.46 13.37 7.73
N GLY A 150 -14.44 13.13 6.43
CA GLY A 150 -15.65 12.75 5.70
C GLY A 150 -15.97 11.28 5.90
N ASP A 151 -17.26 10.94 6.04
CA ASP A 151 -17.71 9.56 6.21
C ASP A 151 -17.33 8.68 5.01
N ASN A 152 -17.40 9.24 3.80
CA ASN A 152 -16.89 8.57 2.60
C ASN A 152 -15.37 8.77 2.49
N ARG A 153 -14.64 8.02 3.31
CA ARG A 153 -13.18 8.16 3.52
C ARG A 153 -12.35 8.17 2.23
N TYR A 154 -12.83 7.51 1.18
CA TYR A 154 -12.14 7.37 -0.11
C TYR A 154 -12.45 8.48 -1.12
N ASN A 155 -13.56 9.19 -0.92
CA ASN A 155 -14.01 10.27 -1.80
C ASN A 155 -14.18 11.57 -1.01
N SER A 156 -13.28 11.81 -0.05
CA SER A 156 -13.32 12.96 0.84
C SER A 156 -11.99 13.69 0.77
N LEU A 157 -12.04 14.97 0.41
CA LEU A 157 -10.95 15.92 0.56
C LEU A 157 -11.14 16.61 1.92
N ASP A 158 -10.61 15.96 2.95
CA ASP A 158 -10.75 16.40 4.34
C ASP A 158 -9.39 16.67 4.99
N SER A 159 -9.36 16.85 6.30
CA SER A 159 -8.17 17.26 7.08
C SER A 159 -6.93 16.38 6.90
N ARG A 160 -7.03 15.21 6.26
CA ARG A 160 -5.91 14.31 6.00
C ARG A 160 -5.12 14.66 4.74
N MET A 161 -5.76 15.35 3.80
CA MET A 161 -5.35 15.38 2.40
C MET A 161 -4.80 16.75 2.00
N GLY A 162 -3.73 16.73 1.22
CA GLY A 162 -3.16 17.88 0.53
C GLY A 162 -3.54 17.95 -0.94
N GLU A 163 -3.14 19.04 -1.58
CA GLU A 163 -3.42 19.30 -3.00
C GLU A 163 -2.52 18.51 -3.95
N SER A 164 -1.34 18.12 -3.49
CA SER A 164 -0.30 17.49 -4.31
C SER A 164 0.07 16.11 -3.81
N TYR A 165 0.43 15.23 -4.74
CA TYR A 165 0.99 13.93 -4.42
C TYR A 165 2.51 13.99 -4.36
N PHE A 166 3.11 13.20 -3.47
CA PHE A 166 4.55 13.08 -3.30
C PHE A 166 4.91 11.67 -2.83
N THR A 167 6.21 11.36 -2.91
CA THR A 167 6.78 10.10 -2.43
C THR A 167 7.15 10.24 -0.95
N TYR A 168 6.65 9.33 -0.11
CA TYR A 168 6.91 9.28 1.33
C TYR A 168 7.64 7.97 1.67
N PRO A 169 8.80 8.01 2.33
CA PRO A 169 9.54 6.81 2.70
C PRO A 169 8.78 6.02 3.78
N LEU A 170 8.73 4.69 3.69
CA LEU A 170 8.10 3.86 4.73
C LEU A 170 8.85 3.95 6.06
N VAL A 171 10.18 3.97 5.99
CA VAL A 171 11.11 4.19 7.09
C VAL A 171 12.25 5.08 6.58
N GLU A 172 12.87 5.86 7.45
CA GLU A 172 14.06 6.64 7.08
C GLU A 172 15.24 5.69 6.85
N ASP A 173 15.39 5.24 5.61
CA ASP A 173 16.42 4.30 5.19
C ASP A 173 16.94 4.71 3.80
N SER A 174 18.25 4.64 3.63
CA SER A 174 18.94 4.88 2.35
C SER A 174 19.45 3.59 1.70
N SER A 175 19.11 2.43 2.28
CA SER A 175 19.49 1.12 1.76
C SER A 175 18.92 0.86 0.37
N LEU A 176 19.55 -0.08 -0.33
CA LEU A 176 19.14 -0.53 -1.65
C LEU A 176 17.70 -1.07 -1.69
N LEU A 177 17.19 -1.53 -0.54
CA LEU A 177 15.85 -2.10 -0.39
C LEU A 177 14.90 -1.15 0.36
N ALA A 178 15.27 0.13 0.47
CA ALA A 178 14.39 1.15 1.04
C ALA A 178 13.18 1.34 0.13
N GLU A 179 12.00 1.34 0.74
CA GLU A 179 10.73 1.44 0.04
C GLU A 179 10.03 2.77 0.35
N SER A 180 9.28 3.27 -0.63
CA SER A 180 8.51 4.49 -0.49
C SER A 180 7.14 4.35 -1.11
N ILE A 181 6.16 5.04 -0.55
CA ILE A 181 4.77 5.07 -1.00
C ILE A 181 4.44 6.42 -1.63
N PHE A 182 3.49 6.42 -2.56
CA PHE A 182 2.98 7.66 -3.16
C PHE A 182 1.70 8.09 -2.44
N VAL A 183 1.74 9.25 -1.81
CA VAL A 183 0.65 9.76 -0.95
C VAL A 183 0.38 11.22 -1.25
N ASN A 184 -0.77 11.72 -0.83
CA ASN A 184 -1.09 13.15 -0.80
C ASN A 184 -1.46 13.58 0.61
N TRP A 185 -0.76 13.03 1.61
CA TRP A 185 -1.04 13.36 3.00
C TRP A 185 -0.55 14.77 3.32
N GLU A 186 -1.46 15.61 3.81
CA GLU A 186 -1.11 16.92 4.36
C GLU A 186 -2.02 17.16 5.57
N PRO A 187 -1.79 16.49 6.71
CA PRO A 187 -2.68 16.56 7.84
C PRO A 187 -2.76 17.98 8.41
N HIS A 188 -3.97 18.53 8.50
CA HIS A 188 -4.21 19.89 8.96
C HIS A 188 -5.55 20.02 9.69
N THR A 189 -5.64 20.99 10.58
CA THR A 189 -6.87 21.30 11.32
C THR A 189 -7.65 22.45 10.69
N ILE A 190 -8.90 22.57 11.10
CA ILE A 190 -9.77 23.70 10.77
C ILE A 190 -10.09 24.47 12.04
N ASN A 191 -9.78 25.77 12.03
CA ASN A 191 -10.09 26.64 13.15
C ASN A 191 -11.60 26.79 13.37
N SER A 192 -12.01 26.84 14.63
CA SER A 192 -13.39 27.00 15.09
C SER A 192 -14.10 28.19 14.43
N LYS A 193 -13.39 29.27 14.10
CA LYS A 193 -13.96 30.45 13.42
C LYS A 193 -14.54 30.16 12.03
N TYR A 194 -14.11 29.08 11.39
CA TYR A 194 -14.61 28.66 10.09
C TYR A 194 -15.81 27.71 10.20
N ILE A 195 -16.12 27.20 11.40
CA ILE A 195 -17.27 26.32 11.65
C ILE A 195 -18.54 27.16 11.78
N ARG A 196 -19.47 27.01 10.83
CA ARG A 196 -20.72 27.78 10.79
C ARG A 196 -21.85 27.20 11.65
N GLY A 197 -21.72 25.97 12.12
CA GLY A 197 -22.73 25.31 12.93
C GLY A 197 -22.61 23.80 12.91
N ARG A 198 -23.67 23.12 13.35
CA ARG A 198 -23.76 21.65 13.41
C ARG A 198 -24.86 21.16 12.48
N VAL A 199 -24.62 20.05 11.80
CA VAL A 199 -25.63 19.41 10.96
C VAL A 199 -26.66 18.71 11.86
N ARG A 200 -27.94 18.87 11.54
CA ARG A 200 -29.00 18.04 12.15
C ARG A 200 -29.13 16.76 11.35
N PHE A 201 -29.01 15.62 12.01
CA PHE A 201 -29.10 14.32 11.36
C PHE A 201 -30.49 14.14 10.71
N ILE A 202 -30.51 13.90 9.40
CA ILE A 202 -31.74 13.72 8.63
C ILE A 202 -32.00 12.21 8.51
N VAL A 203 -32.98 11.74 9.28
CA VAL A 203 -33.36 10.32 9.32
C VAL A 203 -34.23 9.92 8.11
N THR A 204 -34.88 10.89 7.45
CA THR A 204 -35.89 10.62 6.41
C THR A 204 -35.37 10.88 4.99
N PRO A 205 -35.75 10.07 3.99
CA PRO A 205 -36.57 8.86 4.11
C PRO A 205 -35.76 7.69 4.69
N PHE A 206 -36.38 6.90 5.57
CA PHE A 206 -35.78 5.70 6.19
C PHE A 206 -35.28 4.69 5.14
N SER A 207 -35.79 4.76 3.91
CA SER A 207 -35.32 3.94 2.77
C SER A 207 -33.85 4.17 2.39
N ARG A 208 -33.21 5.23 2.89
CA ARG A 208 -31.77 5.49 2.71
C ARG A 208 -30.90 4.90 3.82
N LEU A 209 -31.49 4.46 4.94
CA LEU A 209 -30.78 3.72 5.97
C LEU A 209 -30.62 2.28 5.47
N LYS A 210 -29.45 1.94 4.93
CA LYS A 210 -29.08 0.54 4.71
C LYS A 210 -28.86 -0.08 6.08
N ALA A 211 -29.89 -0.71 6.64
CA ALA A 211 -29.73 -1.56 7.80
C ALA A 211 -28.85 -2.74 7.39
N PHE A 212 -27.65 -2.82 7.95
CA PHE A 212 -26.82 -4.02 7.90
C PHE A 212 -27.38 -4.99 8.94
N PHE A 213 -28.27 -5.88 8.50
CA PHE A 213 -28.59 -7.12 9.21
C PHE A 213 -28.02 -8.29 8.40
#